data_AF-A0A2V5PG88-F1
#
_entry.id   AF-A0A2V5PG88-F1
#
_cell.length_a   1.000
_cell.length_b   1.000
_cell.length_c   1.000
_cell.angle_alpha   90.00
_cell.angle_beta   90.00
_cell.angle_gamma   90.00
#
_symmetry.space_group_name_H-M   'P 1'
#
loop_
_entity.id
_entity.type
_entity.pdbx_description
1 polymer ?
#
loop_
_entity_poly.entity_id
_entity_poly.type
_entity_poly.pdbx_seq_one_letter_code
_entity_poly.pdbx_strand_id
1 'polypeptide(L)'
;MGDGSDKVDDSYGNLVQRRLRDDGTVSVLYHKDRYLYEVIFANGRSVSETYFNVKGTDLSEKEITRFLKANAAGGTWTPDNTAKERRFKRGDGKAEATYGNVNGRPGLTVRELRAKP
;
A
#
# COMPACT_ATOMS: atom_id res chain seq x y z
N MET A 1 -3.74 6.49 -2.17
CA MET A 1 -3.83 5.86 -3.50
C MET A 1 -4.25 6.86 -4.56
N GLY A 2 -3.57 6.81 -5.71
CA GLY A 2 -3.76 7.75 -6.81
C GLY A 2 -2.97 9.05 -6.67
N ASP A 3 -2.13 9.16 -5.63
CA ASP A 3 -1.24 10.30 -5.44
C ASP A 3 -0.07 10.23 -6.42
N GLY A 4 0.39 11.41 -6.88
CA GLY A 4 1.56 11.53 -7.74
C GLY A 4 2.85 11.26 -6.98
N SER A 5 3.92 10.89 -7.70
CA SER A 5 5.24 10.61 -7.10
C SER A 5 5.72 11.72 -6.17
N ASP A 6 5.57 12.97 -6.57
CA ASP A 6 6.13 14.11 -5.83
C ASP A 6 5.48 14.25 -4.45
N LYS A 7 4.15 14.06 -4.38
CA LYS A 7 3.40 14.07 -3.11
C LYS A 7 3.76 12.88 -2.22
N VAL A 8 4.05 11.73 -2.82
CA VAL A 8 4.47 10.52 -2.09
C VAL A 8 5.89 10.68 -1.54
N ASP A 9 6.82 11.21 -2.34
CA ASP A 9 8.20 11.48 -1.96
C ASP A 9 8.25 12.42 -0.75
N ASP A 10 7.50 13.53 -0.81
CA ASP A 10 7.38 14.48 0.31
C ASP A 10 6.79 13.86 1.59
N SER A 11 5.92 12.86 1.44
CA SER A 11 5.20 12.23 2.55
C SER A 11 5.99 11.11 3.21
N TYR A 12 6.67 10.28 2.42
CA TYR A 12 7.33 9.05 2.89
C TYR A 12 8.83 9.21 3.11
N GLY A 13 9.43 10.33 2.72
CA GLY A 13 10.79 10.68 3.12
C GLY A 13 11.86 9.95 2.28
N ASN A 14 12.80 9.27 2.94
CA ASN A 14 14.04 8.83 2.29
C ASN A 14 13.78 7.70 1.27
N LEU A 15 14.09 7.97 0.00
CA LEU A 15 14.11 6.98 -1.07
C LEU A 15 15.26 6.00 -0.81
N VAL A 16 14.93 4.73 -0.61
CA VAL A 16 15.89 3.62 -0.42
C VAL A 16 16.24 2.98 -1.74
N GLN A 17 15.23 2.73 -2.58
CA GLN A 17 15.40 2.07 -3.86
C GLN A 17 14.33 2.53 -4.84
N ARG A 18 14.71 2.64 -6.12
CA ARG A 18 13.79 2.82 -7.24
C ARG A 18 14.13 1.82 -8.33
N ARG A 19 13.11 1.13 -8.85
CA ARG A 19 13.28 0.08 -9.87
C ARG A 19 12.17 0.17 -10.92
N LEU A 20 12.57 0.23 -12.20
CA LEU A 20 11.66 -0.02 -13.33
C LEU A 20 11.38 -1.53 -13.41
N ARG A 21 10.10 -1.89 -13.51
CA ARG A 21 9.63 -3.28 -13.62
C ARG A 21 9.36 -3.62 -15.09
N ASP A 22 9.36 -4.90 -15.40
CA ASP A 22 9.19 -5.40 -16.78
C ASP A 22 7.81 -5.05 -17.37
N ASP A 23 6.81 -4.81 -16.52
CA ASP A 23 5.47 -4.36 -16.89
C ASP A 23 5.35 -2.84 -17.13
N GLY A 24 6.47 -2.13 -17.10
CA GLY A 24 6.54 -0.67 -17.29
C GLY A 24 6.15 0.15 -16.05
N THR A 25 5.78 -0.49 -14.94
CA THR A 25 5.54 0.20 -13.67
C THR A 25 6.86 0.49 -12.93
N VAL A 26 6.84 1.46 -12.02
CA VAL A 26 8.00 1.80 -11.19
C VAL A 26 7.71 1.41 -9.75
N SER A 27 8.53 0.54 -9.16
CA SER A 27 8.53 0.30 -7.72
C SER A 27 9.52 1.25 -7.04
N VAL A 28 9.06 1.91 -5.98
CA VAL A 28 9.89 2.76 -5.13
C VAL A 28 9.74 2.30 -3.69
N LEU A 29 10.85 2.06 -3.02
CA LEU A 29 10.91 1.73 -1.60
C LEU A 29 11.37 2.96 -0.83
N TYR A 30 10.54 3.41 0.11
CA TYR A 30 10.87 4.49 1.04
C TYR A 30 11.07 3.94 2.44
N HIS A 31 11.85 4.67 3.24
CA HIS A 31 12.04 4.40 4.66
C HIS A 31 11.69 5.63 5.48
N LYS A 32 10.78 5.45 6.45
CA LYS A 32 10.42 6.47 7.43
C LYS A 32 10.19 5.85 8.80
N ASP A 33 10.88 6.37 9.80
CA ASP A 33 10.81 5.91 11.19
C ASP A 33 11.04 4.39 11.31
N ARG A 34 9.98 3.66 11.63
CA ARG A 34 9.99 2.20 11.82
C ARG A 34 9.36 1.45 10.65
N TYR A 35 9.12 2.11 9.52
CA TYR A 35 8.38 1.54 8.41
C TYR A 35 9.14 1.63 7.08
N LEU A 36 8.86 0.63 6.25
CA LEU A 36 9.18 0.66 4.83
C LEU A 36 7.88 0.76 4.04
N TYR A 37 7.91 1.57 2.99
CA TYR A 37 6.79 1.83 2.10
C TYR A 37 7.20 1.43 0.70
N GLU A 38 6.69 0.31 0.19
CA GLU A 38 6.85 -0.04 -1.21
C GLU A 38 5.67 0.51 -2.00
N VAL A 39 5.93 1.41 -2.93
CA VAL A 39 4.91 2.05 -3.76
C VAL A 39 5.14 1.66 -5.22
N ILE A 40 4.11 1.13 -5.86
CA ILE A 40 4.11 0.87 -7.31
C ILE A 40 3.38 2.01 -7.98
N PHE A 41 4.07 2.67 -8.91
CA PHE A 41 3.54 3.73 -9.74
C PHE A 41 3.28 3.23 -11.16
N ALA A 42 2.13 3.60 -11.70
CA ALA A 42 1.82 3.49 -13.13
C ALA A 42 1.43 4.87 -13.64
N ASN A 43 2.03 5.31 -14.75
CA ASN A 43 1.81 6.64 -15.33
C ASN A 43 1.95 7.77 -14.29
N GLY A 44 2.94 7.65 -13.40
CA GLY A 44 3.23 8.64 -12.35
C GLY A 44 2.27 8.65 -11.16
N ARG A 45 1.30 7.73 -11.08
CA ARG A 45 0.33 7.64 -9.97
C ARG A 45 0.46 6.35 -9.18
N SER A 46 0.30 6.42 -7.85
CA SER A 46 0.36 5.22 -7.00
C SER A 46 -0.83 4.29 -7.27
N VAL A 47 -0.55 3.05 -7.65
CA VAL A 47 -1.55 2.00 -7.91
C VAL A 47 -1.50 0.85 -6.90
N SER A 48 -0.37 0.70 -6.21
CA SER A 48 -0.18 -0.23 -5.10
C SER A 48 0.70 0.42 -4.04
N GLU A 49 0.37 0.24 -2.77
CA GLU A 49 1.17 0.68 -1.63
C GLU A 49 1.23 -0.45 -0.61
N THR A 50 2.44 -0.91 -0.27
CA THR A 50 2.69 -1.96 0.72
C THR A 50 3.48 -1.40 1.89
N TYR A 51 2.95 -1.60 3.10
CA TYR A 51 3.52 -1.10 4.35
C TYR A 51 4.12 -2.25 5.15
N PHE A 52 5.35 -2.06 5.62
CA PHE A 52 6.07 -3.03 6.43
C PHE A 52 6.64 -2.38 7.68
N ASN A 53 6.76 -3.13 8.78
CA ASN A 53 7.63 -2.74 9.89
C ASN A 53 9.09 -3.06 9.54
N VAL A 54 10.03 -2.12 9.73
CA VAL A 54 11.47 -2.24 9.38
C VAL A 54 12.19 -3.42 10.06
N LYS A 55 11.68 -3.92 11.19
CA LYS A 55 12.20 -5.12 11.88
C LYS A 55 11.59 -6.44 11.38
N GLY A 56 10.60 -6.38 10.48
CA GLY A 56 9.92 -7.56 9.96
C GLY A 56 8.87 -8.15 10.90
N THR A 57 8.55 -7.45 11.99
CA THR A 57 7.47 -7.84 12.91
C THR A 57 6.11 -7.53 12.31
N ASP A 58 5.07 -8.18 12.83
CA ASP A 58 3.69 -7.86 12.47
C ASP A 58 3.34 -6.40 12.71
N LEU A 59 2.43 -5.88 11.88
CA LEU A 59 1.75 -4.62 12.12
C LEU A 59 0.63 -4.84 13.12
N SER A 60 0.58 -3.96 14.12
CA SER A 60 -0.55 -3.92 15.06
C SER A 60 -1.84 -3.49 14.37
N GLU A 61 -2.99 -3.83 14.99
CA GLU A 61 -4.30 -3.34 14.59
C GLU A 61 -4.34 -1.83 14.35
N LYS A 62 -3.75 -1.07 15.28
CA LYS A 62 -3.69 0.39 15.23
C LYS A 62 -2.90 0.89 14.02
N GLU A 63 -1.82 0.22 13.65
CA GLU A 63 -1.02 0.56 12.47
C GLU A 63 -1.77 0.26 11.19
N ILE A 64 -2.40 -0.92 11.11
CA ILE A 64 -3.22 -1.31 9.96
C ILE A 64 -4.36 -0.31 9.75
N THR A 65 -5.11 0.03 10.81
CA THR A 65 -6.18 1.05 10.73
C THR A 65 -5.64 2.41 10.29
N ARG A 66 -4.46 2.82 10.74
CA ARG A 66 -3.83 4.09 10.34
C ARG A 66 -3.52 4.11 8.84
N PHE A 67 -2.94 3.04 8.30
CA PHE A 67 -2.60 2.96 6.88
C PHE A 67 -3.85 2.88 5.99
N LEU A 68 -4.88 2.15 6.42
CA LEU A 68 -6.18 2.14 5.73
C LEU A 68 -6.78 3.55 5.71
N LYS A 69 -6.79 4.26 6.85
CA LYS A 69 -7.31 5.64 6.92
C LYS A 69 -6.54 6.60 5.99
N ALA A 70 -5.23 6.47 5.88
CA ALA A 70 -4.43 7.26 4.95
C ALA A 70 -4.80 7.01 3.47
N ASN A 71 -5.28 5.80 3.14
CA ASN A 71 -5.70 5.40 1.80
C ASN A 71 -7.22 5.44 1.55
N ALA A 72 -7.97 6.05 2.48
CA ALA A 72 -9.42 6.12 2.43
C ALA A 72 -9.93 6.88 1.21
N ALA A 73 -9.24 7.95 0.77
CA ALA A 73 -9.72 8.81 -0.33
C ALA A 73 -11.20 9.21 -0.18
N GLY A 74 -11.66 9.45 1.06
CA GLY A 74 -13.06 9.74 1.40
C GLY A 74 -13.98 8.52 1.58
N GLY A 75 -13.53 7.31 1.22
CA GLY A 75 -14.25 6.05 1.41
C GLY A 75 -13.97 5.36 2.75
N THR A 76 -14.91 4.52 3.18
CA THR A 76 -14.77 3.69 4.39
C THR A 76 -14.18 2.32 4.06
N TRP A 77 -13.31 1.79 4.91
CA TRP A 77 -12.79 0.43 4.79
C TRP A 77 -13.64 -0.55 5.59
N THR A 78 -14.06 -1.65 4.96
CA THR A 78 -14.77 -2.75 5.61
C THR A 78 -13.96 -4.03 5.51
N PRO A 79 -13.85 -4.83 6.58
CA PRO A 79 -13.21 -6.12 6.51
C PRO A 79 -14.03 -7.08 5.64
N ASP A 80 -13.34 -7.87 4.81
CA ASP A 80 -13.95 -8.96 4.05
C ASP A 80 -13.82 -10.26 4.84
N ASN A 81 -14.81 -10.53 5.69
CA ASN A 81 -14.82 -11.68 6.60
C ASN A 81 -15.01 -13.04 5.89
N THR A 82 -15.18 -13.04 4.56
CA THR A 82 -15.32 -14.27 3.78
C THR A 82 -13.97 -14.85 3.35
N ALA A 83 -12.88 -14.07 3.47
CA ALA A 83 -11.55 -14.49 3.08
C ALA A 83 -10.80 -15.19 4.22
N LYS A 84 -10.00 -16.22 3.86
CA LYS A 84 -9.05 -16.87 4.79
C LYS A 84 -7.92 -15.91 5.21
N GLU A 85 -7.59 -14.97 4.33
CA GLU A 85 -6.64 -13.90 4.58
C GLU A 85 -7.36 -12.68 5.11
N ARG A 86 -6.65 -11.87 5.89
CA ARG A 86 -7.18 -10.62 6.39
C ARG A 86 -7.27 -9.59 5.27
N ARG A 87 -8.47 -9.40 4.73
CA ARG A 87 -8.75 -8.51 3.60
C ARG A 87 -9.72 -7.40 3.98
N PHE A 88 -9.65 -6.31 3.24
CA PHE A 88 -10.51 -5.15 3.38
C PHE A 88 -10.92 -4.64 2.01
N LYS A 89 -12.15 -4.15 1.90
CA LYS A 89 -12.67 -3.48 0.71
C LYS A 89 -12.97 -2.04 1.06
N ARG A 90 -12.68 -1.14 0.13
CA ARG A 90 -13.09 0.26 0.26
C ARG A 90 -14.51 0.41 -0.24
N GLY A 91 -15.33 1.18 0.46
CA GLY A 91 -16.76 1.31 0.20
C GLY A 91 -17.13 1.90 -1.17
N ASP A 92 -16.18 2.55 -1.85
CA ASP A 92 -16.35 3.01 -3.23
C ASP A 92 -16.06 1.93 -4.29
N GLY A 93 -15.64 0.73 -3.87
CA GLY A 93 -15.30 -0.40 -4.75
C GLY A 93 -14.02 -0.20 -5.57
N LYS A 94 -13.27 0.89 -5.37
CA LYS A 94 -12.10 1.25 -6.20
C LYS A 94 -10.77 0.78 -5.63
N ALA A 95 -10.75 0.27 -4.41
CA ALA A 95 -9.54 -0.25 -3.80
C ALA A 95 -9.84 -1.40 -2.83
N GLU A 96 -8.85 -2.26 -2.66
CA GLU A 96 -8.83 -3.30 -1.64
C GLU A 96 -7.51 -3.30 -0.90
N ALA A 97 -7.49 -3.90 0.28
CA ALA A 97 -6.29 -4.12 1.04
C ALA A 97 -6.21 -5.56 1.55
N THR A 98 -5.00 -6.13 1.56
CA THR A 98 -4.73 -7.47 2.08
C THR A 98 -3.55 -7.39 3.03
N TYR A 99 -3.72 -7.92 4.25
CA TYR A 99 -2.63 -8.13 5.18
C TYR A 99 -2.14 -9.57 5.08
N GLY A 100 -0.85 -9.75 4.77
CA GLY A 100 -0.27 -11.05 4.53
C GLY A 100 1.25 -11.00 4.37
N ASN A 101 1.84 -12.13 4.01
CA ASN A 101 3.28 -12.20 3.76
C ASN A 101 3.60 -11.71 2.33
N VAL A 102 4.52 -10.75 2.23
CA VAL A 102 5.09 -10.27 0.96
C VAL A 102 6.60 -10.43 1.06
N ASN A 103 7.18 -11.26 0.19
CA ASN A 103 8.62 -11.56 0.14
C ASN A 103 9.22 -11.98 1.50
N GLY A 104 8.52 -12.84 2.24
CA GLY A 104 8.95 -13.34 3.55
C GLY A 104 8.58 -12.44 4.72
N ARG A 105 7.93 -11.29 4.48
CA ARG A 105 7.65 -10.29 5.51
C ARG A 105 6.17 -9.98 5.67
N PRO A 106 5.63 -9.87 6.90
CA PRO A 106 4.27 -9.37 7.11
C PRO A 106 4.12 -7.94 6.62
N GLY A 107 3.09 -7.68 5.80
CA GLY A 107 2.82 -6.37 5.25
C GLY A 107 1.34 -6.17 4.89
N LEU A 108 0.89 -4.92 4.97
CA LEU A 108 -0.42 -4.50 4.46
C LEU A 108 -0.23 -3.97 3.05
N THR A 109 -0.79 -4.63 2.06
CA THR A 109 -0.84 -4.14 0.67
C THR A 109 -2.20 -3.54 0.40
N VAL A 110 -2.24 -2.26 0.02
CA VAL A 110 -3.42 -1.58 -0.52
C VAL A 110 -3.22 -1.46 -2.03
N ARG A 111 -4.23 -1.80 -2.83
CA ARG A 111 -4.16 -1.69 -4.29
C ARG A 111 -5.43 -1.13 -4.89
N GLU A 112 -5.29 -0.38 -5.96
CA GLU A 112 -6.42 0.07 -6.76
C GLU A 112 -7.02 -1.12 -7.53
N LEU A 113 -8.35 -1.22 -7.49
CA LEU A 113 -9.13 -2.07 -8.36
C LEU A 113 -9.41 -1.27 -9.61
N ARG A 114 -8.57 -1.42 -10.64
CA ARG A 114 -8.89 -0.86 -11.96
C ARG A 114 -10.20 -1.50 -12.42
N ALA A 115 -11.17 -0.68 -12.85
CA ALA A 115 -12.17 -1.18 -13.78
C ALA A 115 -11.38 -1.79 -14.95
N LYS A 116 -11.68 -3.05 -15.32
CA LYS A 116 -11.16 -3.58 -16.58
C LYS A 116 -11.45 -2.53 -17.67
N PRO A 117 -10.47 -2.22 -18.54
CA PRO A 117 -10.74 -1.37 -19.69
C PRO A 117 -11.91 -1.93 -20.50
#